data_AF-A0A1D7QC11-F1
#
_entry.id   AF-A0A1D7QC11-F1
#
_cell.length_a   1.000
_cell.length_b   1.000
_cell.length_c   1.000
_cell.angle_alpha   90.00
_cell.angle_beta   90.00
_cell.angle_gamma   90.00
#
_symmetry.space_group_name_H-M   'P 1'
#
loop_
_entity.id
_entity.type
_entity.pdbx_description
1 polymer ?
#
loop_
_entity_poly.entity_id
_entity_poly.type
_entity_poly.pdbx_seq_one_letter_code
_entity_poly.pdbx_strand_id
1 'polypeptide(L)'
;MKNLLFIIIGLFTFSNIQAQGIMKDPVSFKLKNGVEIIVAENAGMGKVLASVKIEGAQLDAKSSVASADNGEDFGPKVNYSADEVNVAADIADFEKTFLTMAATLKPAVNAGNSTPSYITIAGDITLAQAKALVKKAFGEWKENTDTELAK
;
A
#
# COMPACT_ATOMS: atom_id res chain seq x y z
N MET A 1 20.36 -7.30 -23.39
CA MET A 1 19.06 -7.97 -23.30
C MET A 1 18.42 -7.50 -22.01
N LYS A 2 17.42 -6.63 -22.06
CA LYS A 2 16.82 -6.00 -20.88
C LYS A 2 15.53 -6.73 -20.55
N ASN A 3 15.49 -7.29 -19.35
CA ASN A 3 14.48 -8.23 -18.87
C ASN A 3 13.07 -7.65 -19.00
N LEU A 4 12.22 -8.32 -19.78
CA LEU A 4 10.80 -8.04 -19.90
C LEU A 4 10.05 -9.02 -19.00
N LEU A 5 9.67 -8.55 -17.80
CA LEU A 5 8.82 -9.31 -16.89
C LEU A 5 7.36 -9.04 -17.25
N PHE A 6 6.66 -10.03 -17.77
CA PHE A 6 5.22 -9.97 -18.04
C PHE A 6 4.45 -10.27 -16.74
N ILE A 7 3.80 -9.27 -16.16
CA ILE A 7 2.85 -9.45 -15.06
C ILE A 7 1.46 -9.66 -15.65
N ILE A 8 0.88 -10.82 -15.39
CA ILE A 8 -0.46 -11.23 -15.84
C ILE A 8 -1.49 -10.47 -15.00
N ILE A 9 -2.17 -9.50 -15.62
CA ILE A 9 -3.35 -8.83 -15.06
C ILE A 9 -4.54 -9.78 -15.28
N GLY A 10 -4.98 -10.47 -14.23
CA GLY A 10 -6.21 -11.26 -14.27
C GLY A 10 -7.44 -10.38 -14.54
N LEU A 11 -8.24 -10.74 -15.54
CA LEU A 11 -9.45 -10.03 -15.92
C LEU A 11 -10.48 -10.03 -14.77
N PHE A 12 -10.73 -8.84 -14.20
CA PHE A 12 -11.92 -8.58 -13.42
C PHE A 12 -13.03 -8.05 -14.34
N THR A 13 -14.04 -8.86 -14.60
CA THR A 13 -15.28 -8.40 -15.24
C THR A 13 -16.20 -7.79 -14.19
N PHE A 14 -16.20 -6.47 -14.05
CA PHE A 14 -17.22 -5.74 -13.29
C PHE A 14 -18.22 -5.07 -14.23
N SER A 15 -19.49 -5.35 -14.01
CA SER A 15 -20.60 -4.73 -14.72
C SER A 15 -21.00 -3.43 -14.03
N ASN A 16 -21.08 -2.37 -14.84
CA ASN A 16 -21.88 -1.14 -14.71
C ASN A 16 -21.32 0.09 -13.95
N ILE A 17 -21.36 1.19 -14.72
CA ILE A 17 -21.44 2.63 -14.38
C ILE A 17 -20.10 3.34 -14.06
N GLN A 18 -19.53 3.92 -15.13
CA GLN A 18 -18.54 5.01 -15.22
C GLN A 18 -17.21 4.95 -14.43
N ALA A 19 -16.78 3.80 -13.91
CA ALA A 19 -15.46 3.67 -13.26
C ALA A 19 -14.25 3.54 -14.22
N GLN A 20 -14.41 3.85 -15.52
CA GLN A 20 -13.28 4.05 -16.45
C GLN A 20 -12.79 5.51 -16.36
N GLY A 21 -12.55 5.98 -15.13
CA GLY A 21 -11.72 7.16 -14.92
C GLY A 21 -10.38 6.95 -15.61
N ILE A 22 -9.77 8.03 -16.07
CA ILE A 22 -8.48 8.03 -16.77
C ILE A 22 -7.43 7.46 -15.82
N MET A 23 -7.28 6.14 -15.79
CA MET A 23 -6.22 5.49 -15.03
C MET A 23 -4.91 5.90 -15.69
N LYS A 24 -4.11 6.67 -14.95
CA LYS A 24 -2.80 7.07 -15.44
C LYS A 24 -1.85 5.87 -15.39
N ASP A 25 -0.83 5.93 -16.23
CA ASP A 25 0.26 4.96 -16.16
C ASP A 25 0.83 4.92 -14.73
N PRO A 26 0.99 3.73 -14.13
CA PRO A 26 1.53 3.61 -12.79
C PRO A 26 2.92 4.24 -12.70
N VAL A 27 3.14 5.03 -11.64
CA VAL A 27 4.42 5.67 -11.37
C VAL A 27 5.05 4.99 -10.16
N SER A 28 6.28 4.48 -10.32
CA SER A 28 7.06 3.97 -9.19
C SER A 28 8.13 4.95 -8.72
N PHE A 29 8.41 4.92 -7.41
CA PHE A 29 9.53 5.65 -6.80
C PHE A 29 9.98 4.94 -5.53
N LYS A 30 11.23 5.17 -5.13
CA LYS A 30 11.77 4.60 -3.89
C LYS A 30 11.82 5.64 -2.77
N LEU A 31 11.51 5.21 -1.55
CA LEU A 31 11.77 5.96 -0.33
C LEU A 31 13.25 5.86 0.07
N LYS A 32 13.71 6.74 0.96
CA LYS A 32 15.11 6.74 1.43
C LYS A 32 15.50 5.42 2.10
N ASN A 33 14.54 4.76 2.75
CA ASN A 33 14.72 3.45 3.39
C ASN A 33 14.68 2.26 2.41
N GLY A 34 14.63 2.50 1.11
CA GLY A 34 14.70 1.45 0.08
C GLY A 34 13.35 0.92 -0.42
N VAL A 35 12.25 1.21 0.29
CA VAL A 35 10.91 0.71 -0.06
C VAL A 35 10.44 1.26 -1.41
N GLU A 36 10.03 0.37 -2.31
CA GLU A 36 9.45 0.76 -3.59
C GLU A 36 7.95 1.06 -3.44
N ILE A 37 7.53 2.21 -3.95
CA ILE A 37 6.14 2.65 -3.94
C ILE A 37 5.66 2.71 -5.39
N ILE A 38 4.53 2.10 -5.69
CA ILE A 38 3.87 2.10 -6.99
C ILE A 38 2.52 2.80 -6.83
N VAL A 39 2.27 3.85 -7.60
CA VAL A 39 1.03 4.63 -7.53
C VAL A 39 0.32 4.59 -8.87
N ALA A 40 -0.93 4.14 -8.87
CA ALA A 40 -1.83 4.18 -10.00
C ALA A 40 -3.00 5.13 -9.71
N GLU A 41 -2.88 6.38 -10.16
CA GLU A 41 -3.95 7.37 -10.00
C GLU A 41 -5.16 6.95 -10.85
N ASN A 42 -6.34 6.89 -10.23
CA ASN A 42 -7.60 6.61 -10.90
C ASN A 42 -8.72 7.45 -10.27
N ALA A 43 -8.92 8.63 -10.84
CA ALA A 43 -9.96 9.57 -10.42
C ALA A 43 -11.36 9.01 -10.69
N GLY A 44 -12.31 9.23 -9.77
CA GLY A 44 -13.69 8.78 -9.93
C GLY A 44 -13.95 7.35 -9.44
N MET A 45 -12.97 6.70 -8.79
CA MET A 45 -13.17 5.39 -8.16
C MET A 45 -13.97 5.49 -6.85
N GLY A 46 -14.03 6.68 -6.23
CA GLY A 46 -14.66 6.95 -4.93
C GLY A 46 -13.90 6.38 -3.72
N LYS A 47 -12.87 5.57 -3.97
CA LYS A 47 -12.11 4.83 -2.96
C LYS A 47 -10.63 4.77 -3.34
N VAL A 48 -9.83 4.41 -2.35
CA VAL A 48 -8.41 4.13 -2.52
C VAL A 48 -8.10 2.75 -1.94
N LEU A 49 -7.32 2.01 -2.69
CA LEU A 49 -6.81 0.69 -2.38
C LEU A 49 -5.31 0.82 -2.15
N ALA A 50 -4.78 0.14 -1.16
CA ALA A 50 -3.35 -0.01 -1.00
C ALA A 50 -3.00 -1.42 -0.55
N SER A 51 -1.83 -1.89 -0.97
CA SER A 51 -1.25 -3.11 -0.45
C SER A 51 0.20 -2.90 -0.05
N VAL A 52 0.60 -3.51 1.06
CA VAL A 52 1.96 -3.48 1.58
C VAL A 52 2.47 -4.91 1.60
N LYS A 53 3.41 -5.23 0.72
CA LYS A 53 4.11 -6.51 0.74
C LYS A 53 5.20 -6.46 1.79
N ILE A 54 5.24 -7.46 2.66
CA ILE A 54 6.18 -7.58 3.75
C ILE A 54 6.91 -8.91 3.64
N GLU A 55 8.23 -8.87 3.62
CA GLU A 55 9.11 -10.03 3.62
C GLU A 55 9.68 -10.24 5.03
N GLY A 56 9.96 -11.49 5.42
CA GLY A 56 10.49 -11.82 6.75
C GLY A 56 9.51 -12.59 7.64
N ALA A 57 9.67 -12.48 8.96
CA ALA A 57 8.85 -13.18 9.94
C ALA A 57 7.37 -12.82 9.80
N GLN A 58 6.51 -13.82 9.99
CA GLN A 58 5.06 -13.74 9.86
C GLN A 58 4.52 -12.62 10.75
N LEU A 59 3.70 -11.74 10.17
CA LEU A 59 2.99 -10.72 10.93
C LEU A 59 1.99 -11.41 11.85
N ASP A 60 2.30 -11.52 13.14
CA ASP A 60 1.39 -11.89 14.22
C ASP A 60 0.36 -10.78 14.52
N ALA A 61 0.04 -9.98 13.50
CA ALA A 61 -0.94 -8.90 13.53
C ALA A 61 -2.37 -9.47 13.44
N LYS A 62 -2.81 -10.15 14.50
CA LYS A 62 -4.23 -10.07 14.91
C LYS A 62 -4.49 -8.66 15.44
N SER A 63 -4.43 -7.67 14.57
CA SER A 63 -5.02 -6.37 14.85
C SER A 63 -6.11 -6.17 13.81
N SER A 64 -7.34 -6.49 14.18
CA SER A 64 -8.49 -5.85 13.58
C SER A 64 -8.29 -4.35 13.79
N VAL A 65 -7.65 -3.69 12.83
CA VAL A 65 -7.54 -2.24 12.82
C VAL A 65 -8.96 -1.71 12.66
N ALA A 66 -9.57 -1.39 13.80
CA ALA A 66 -10.84 -0.72 13.86
C ALA A 66 -10.59 0.73 13.48
N SER A 67 -10.58 1.02 12.19
CA SER A 67 -10.76 2.39 11.73
C SER A 67 -12.22 2.76 11.97
N ALA A 68 -12.47 3.89 12.63
CA ALA A 68 -13.84 4.39 12.78
C ALA A 68 -14.42 4.65 11.39
N ASP A 69 -15.48 3.93 11.05
CA ASP A 69 -16.26 4.10 9.84
C ASP A 69 -17.13 5.35 10.00
N ASN A 70 -16.99 6.33 9.11
CA ASN A 70 -17.84 7.52 9.13
C ASN A 70 -19.23 7.28 8.52
N GLY A 71 -19.55 6.06 8.10
CA GLY A 71 -20.86 5.68 7.57
C GLY A 71 -21.02 5.87 6.06
N GLU A 72 -19.92 5.91 5.31
CA GLU A 72 -19.90 5.94 3.84
C GLU A 72 -20.08 4.52 3.25
N ASP A 73 -20.42 4.45 1.95
CA ASP A 73 -20.82 3.23 1.22
C ASP A 73 -19.75 2.11 1.25
N PHE A 74 -18.46 2.47 1.43
CA PHE A 74 -17.34 1.55 1.66
C PHE A 74 -16.51 1.94 2.89
N GLY A 75 -17.00 1.55 4.07
CA GLY A 75 -16.24 1.65 5.32
C GLY A 75 -14.82 1.04 5.24
N PRO A 76 -13.86 1.56 6.04
CA PRO A 76 -12.46 1.17 5.96
C PRO A 76 -12.25 -0.31 6.31
N LYS A 77 -11.51 -1.01 5.46
CA LYS A 77 -11.16 -2.43 5.63
C LYS A 77 -9.64 -2.58 5.61
N VAL A 78 -9.12 -3.35 6.57
CA VAL A 78 -7.73 -3.79 6.59
C VAL A 78 -7.70 -5.31 6.67
N ASN A 79 -7.02 -5.95 5.73
CA ASN A 79 -6.84 -7.39 5.69
C ASN A 79 -5.36 -7.74 5.81
N TYR A 80 -5.03 -8.55 6.83
CA TYR A 80 -3.68 -9.04 7.07
C TYR A 80 -3.57 -10.48 6.56
N SER A 81 -2.65 -10.71 5.64
CA SER A 81 -2.23 -12.03 5.21
C SER A 81 -0.82 -12.33 5.74
N ALA A 82 -0.26 -13.49 5.39
CA ALA A 82 1.05 -13.91 5.89
C ALA A 82 2.18 -12.92 5.51
N ASP A 83 2.09 -12.34 4.31
CA ASP A 83 3.15 -11.53 3.71
C ASP A 83 2.63 -10.25 3.02
N GLU A 84 1.34 -9.93 3.17
CA GLU A 84 0.73 -8.74 2.57
C GLU A 84 -0.36 -8.17 3.47
N VAL A 85 -0.40 -6.84 3.59
CA VAL A 85 -1.49 -6.11 4.25
C VAL A 85 -2.21 -5.26 3.22
N ASN A 86 -3.52 -5.46 3.11
CA ASN A 86 -4.37 -4.73 2.17
C ASN A 86 -5.25 -3.74 2.93
N VAL A 87 -5.35 -2.52 2.40
CA VAL A 87 -6.21 -1.44 2.89
C VAL A 87 -7.17 -1.05 1.77
N ALA A 88 -8.46 -0.96 2.09
CA ALA A 88 -9.47 -0.41 1.19
C ALA A 88 -10.34 0.55 2.00
N ALA A 89 -10.50 1.78 1.52
CA ALA A 89 -11.35 2.78 2.18
C ALA A 89 -11.79 3.85 1.20
N ASP A 90 -12.89 4.52 1.51
CA ASP A 90 -13.27 5.77 0.86
C ASP A 90 -12.22 6.87 1.10
N ILE A 91 -12.20 7.88 0.22
CA ILE A 91 -11.18 8.94 0.21
C ILE A 91 -11.05 9.63 1.58
N ALA A 92 -12.19 9.86 2.24
CA ALA A 92 -12.25 10.53 3.55
C ALA A 92 -11.56 9.73 4.66
N ASP A 93 -11.58 8.39 4.59
CA ASP A 93 -11.09 7.49 5.63
C ASP A 93 -9.75 6.83 5.30
N PHE A 94 -9.32 6.90 4.04
CA PHE A 94 -8.13 6.22 3.57
C PHE A 94 -6.85 6.66 4.29
N GLU A 95 -6.59 7.97 4.42
CA GLU A 95 -5.37 8.45 5.11
C GLU A 95 -5.29 7.90 6.53
N LYS A 96 -6.37 8.04 7.31
CA LYS A 96 -6.42 7.60 8.71
C LYS A 96 -6.22 6.09 8.82
N THR A 97 -6.89 5.32 7.96
CA THR A 97 -6.80 3.85 7.94
C THR A 97 -5.41 3.38 7.55
N PHE A 98 -4.84 3.97 6.51
CA PHE A 98 -3.49 3.66 6.04
C PHE A 98 -2.43 3.98 7.08
N LEU A 99 -2.52 5.14 7.74
CA LEU A 99 -1.59 5.51 8.81
C LEU A 99 -1.73 4.61 10.05
N THR A 100 -2.94 4.20 10.39
CA THR A 100 -3.18 3.27 11.51
C THR A 100 -2.58 1.90 11.20
N MET A 101 -2.79 1.39 9.99
CA MET A 101 -2.15 0.16 9.50
C MET A 101 -0.62 0.27 9.58
N ALA A 102 -0.03 1.40 9.16
CA ALA A 102 1.42 1.60 9.18
C ALA A 102 1.95 1.64 10.61
N ALA A 103 1.24 2.30 11.52
CA ALA A 103 1.59 2.31 12.94
C ALA A 103 1.59 0.90 13.55
N THR A 104 0.65 0.03 13.16
CA THR A 104 0.60 -1.38 13.59
C THR A 104 1.78 -2.20 13.08
N LEU A 105 2.27 -1.92 11.87
CA LEU A 105 3.41 -2.64 11.28
C LEU A 105 4.77 -2.18 11.79
N LYS A 106 4.88 -0.91 12.20
CA LYS A 106 6.13 -0.27 12.61
C LYS A 106 6.94 -1.06 13.65
N PRO A 107 6.36 -1.68 14.70
CA PRO A 107 7.11 -2.46 15.67
C PRO A 107 7.80 -3.69 15.07
N ALA A 108 7.09 -4.45 14.23
CA ALA A 108 7.63 -5.66 13.59
C ALA A 108 8.77 -5.31 12.63
N VAL A 109 8.61 -4.21 11.88
CA VAL A 109 9.62 -3.75 10.93
C VAL A 109 10.86 -3.18 11.64
N ASN A 110 10.67 -2.34 12.67
CA ASN A 110 11.80 -1.76 13.40
C ASN A 110 12.60 -2.76 14.23
N ALA A 111 11.99 -3.89 14.60
CA ALA A 111 12.68 -5.01 15.23
C ALA A 111 13.62 -5.76 14.26
N GLY A 112 13.55 -5.47 12.95
CA GLY A 112 14.32 -6.18 11.92
C GLY A 112 13.74 -7.56 11.59
N ASN A 113 12.53 -7.84 12.07
CA ASN A 113 11.85 -9.11 11.83
C ASN A 113 11.20 -9.16 10.44
N SER A 114 10.88 -7.99 9.89
CA SER A 114 10.16 -7.88 8.63
C SER A 114 10.60 -6.64 7.85
N THR A 115 10.66 -6.73 6.53
CA THR A 115 11.03 -5.64 5.62
C THR A 115 9.94 -5.44 4.58
N PRO A 116 9.33 -4.25 4.48
CA PRO A 116 8.42 -3.96 3.36
C PRO A 116 9.20 -3.99 2.05
N SER A 117 8.76 -4.80 1.09
CA SER A 117 9.41 -4.89 -0.23
C SER A 117 8.84 -3.88 -1.21
N TYR A 118 7.53 -3.88 -1.40
CA TYR A 118 6.83 -2.87 -2.19
C TYR A 118 5.46 -2.51 -1.62
N ILE A 119 5.03 -1.29 -1.93
CA ILE A 119 3.72 -0.75 -1.58
C ILE A 119 3.02 -0.32 -2.85
N THR A 120 1.81 -0.82 -3.08
CA THR A 120 0.94 -0.37 -4.17
C THR A 120 -0.15 0.55 -3.61
N ILE A 121 -0.47 1.62 -4.32
CA ILE A 121 -1.60 2.50 -4.02
C ILE A 121 -2.33 2.77 -5.33
N ALA A 122 -3.63 2.50 -5.37
CA ALA A 122 -4.46 2.71 -6.54
C ALA A 122 -5.82 3.28 -6.16
N GLY A 123 -6.35 4.20 -6.97
CA GLY A 123 -7.68 4.77 -6.76
C GLY A 123 -7.70 6.28 -6.80
N ASP A 124 -8.68 6.87 -6.13
CA ASP A 124 -8.95 8.31 -6.19
C ASP A 124 -7.98 9.09 -5.29
N ILE A 125 -6.71 9.05 -5.71
CA ILE A 125 -5.58 9.66 -5.04
C ILE A 125 -4.58 10.15 -6.10
N THR A 126 -4.02 11.34 -5.89
CA THR A 126 -2.94 11.87 -6.72
C THR A 126 -1.58 11.35 -6.27
N LEU A 127 -0.59 11.36 -7.16
CA LEU A 127 0.79 10.99 -6.91
C LEU A 127 1.40 11.87 -5.82
N ALA A 128 1.03 13.15 -5.78
CA ALA A 128 1.48 14.07 -4.73
C ALA A 128 0.93 13.68 -3.35
N GLN A 129 -0.37 13.37 -3.26
CA GLN A 129 -0.99 12.87 -2.03
C GLN A 129 -0.38 11.54 -1.60
N ALA A 130 -0.23 10.59 -2.54
CA ALA A 130 0.38 9.29 -2.28
C ALA A 130 1.82 9.46 -1.76
N LYS A 131 2.65 10.29 -2.41
CA LYS A 131 4.02 10.61 -1.96
C LYS A 131 4.07 11.18 -0.55
N ALA A 132 3.20 12.14 -0.24
CA ALA A 132 3.14 12.74 1.10
C ALA A 132 2.73 11.69 2.15
N LEU A 133 1.72 10.89 1.83
CA LEU A 133 1.16 9.86 2.72
C LEU A 133 2.18 8.76 3.02
N VAL A 134 2.84 8.18 2.01
CA VAL A 134 3.84 7.13 2.21
C VAL A 134 5.08 7.65 2.94
N LYS A 135 5.48 8.90 2.70
CA LYS A 135 6.57 9.53 3.46
C LYS A 135 6.19 9.67 4.94
N LYS A 136 4.96 10.07 5.23
CA LYS A 136 4.42 10.18 6.59
C LYS A 136 4.33 8.81 7.28
N ALA A 137 3.92 7.78 6.55
CA ALA A 137 3.72 6.43 7.08
C ALA A 137 5.02 5.65 7.30
N PHE A 138 5.94 5.69 6.32
CA PHE A 138 7.11 4.81 6.24
C PHE A 138 8.45 5.54 6.20
N GLY A 139 8.48 6.86 6.04
CA GLY A 139 9.72 7.60 5.82
C GLY A 139 10.73 7.54 6.99
N GLU A 140 10.24 7.28 8.20
CA GLU A 140 11.02 7.15 9.42
C GLU A 140 11.31 5.68 9.82
N TRP A 141 11.00 4.72 8.94
CA TRP A 141 11.33 3.32 9.19
C TRP A 141 12.81 3.09 8.93
N LYS A 142 13.43 2.17 9.67
CA LYS A 142 14.83 1.80 9.46
C LYS A 142 15.06 1.41 7.99
N GLU A 143 16.23 1.77 7.46
CA GLU A 143 16.62 1.42 6.11
C GLU A 143 16.60 -0.11 5.96
N ASN A 144 15.99 -0.60 4.88
CA ASN A 144 16.23 -1.96 4.42
C ASN A 144 17.71 -1.99 4.03
N THR A 145 18.56 -2.52 4.90
CA THR A 145 19.95 -2.80 4.55
C THR A 145 19.90 -3.93 3.53
N ASP A 146 19.81 -3.58 2.25
CA ASP A 146 20.03 -4.51 1.15
C ASP A 146 21.44 -5.07 1.35
N THR A 147 21.52 -6.22 1.99
CA THR A 147 22.62 -7.19 1.90
C THR A 147 24.00 -6.65 2.31
N GLU A 148 24.29 -6.67 3.61
CA GLU A 148 25.67 -6.77 4.14
C GLU A 148 26.22 -8.22 3.95
N LEU A 149 25.92 -8.84 2.81
CA LEU A 149 26.45 -10.13 2.34
C LEU A 149 26.99 -9.97 0.91
N ALA A 150 27.89 -9.01 0.75
CA ALA A 150 28.95 -9.07 -0.25
C ALA A 150 30.28 -8.90 0.51
N LYS A 151 30.66 -9.95 1.25
CA LYS A 151 32.05 -10.17 1.68
C LYS A 151 32.66 -11.23 0.79
#